data_AF-A0A2P2M592-F1
#
_entry.id   AF-A0A2P2M592-F1
#
_cell.length_a   1.000
_cell.length_b   1.000
_cell.length_c   1.000
_cell.angle_alpha   90.00
_cell.angle_beta   90.00
_cell.angle_gamma   90.00
#
_symmetry.space_group_name_H-M   'P 1'
#
loop_
_entity.id
_entity.type
_entity.pdbx_description
1 polymer ?
#
loop_
_entity_poly.entity_id
_entity_poly.type
_entity_poly.pdbx_seq_one_letter_code
_entity_poly.pdbx_strand_id
1 'polypeptide(L)'
;MTKTKASSKKKQNRGVDFKKIKRKLGRKLPPPKNATNTEIKSKAIVLPEQSVASEKKGLAVNKKGLTLKELLQQTSHHNAKVRKDALVGMKDLFLKHPEELKLHRYAIIEKLRERISDEDKIIRDTLFQLLKSIILPGCKEDYQGPLISLMMAYIFNAMTHLAIDVRVMAFKFFDLTVQHYPPTFSLYTEKILQNYEDILQKSQFYLQDKGKLKTVLTGLLHCLSLLPSDKGRGPLEKNVPSRGVLHAYEPDVSTESAEFYVGIKKLRDLVPVLVNCFQDFIPLIHSTPLLDGQSFDCMISILQSIDFAIRFLVHEIYNTTCESIDGGNDLTMWNQILSLVLFKKLLGVFPLNPVHHLLEKVWL
;
A
#
# COMPACT_ATOMS: atom_id res chain seq x y z
N MET A 1 31.11 -66.26 -69.25
CA MET A 1 30.10 -66.18 -68.17
C MET A 1 29.54 -64.77 -68.09
N THR A 2 28.22 -64.69 -68.25
CA THR A 2 27.26 -63.69 -67.73
C THR A 2 27.70 -62.22 -67.54
N LYS A 3 27.25 -61.40 -68.50
CA LYS A 3 27.19 -59.94 -68.44
C LYS A 3 26.14 -59.48 -67.41
N THR A 4 26.57 -58.77 -66.38
CA THR A 4 25.75 -57.80 -65.65
C THR A 4 25.56 -56.56 -66.54
N LYS A 5 24.31 -56.16 -66.83
CA LYS A 5 24.06 -54.84 -67.42
C LYS A 5 22.95 -54.09 -66.68
N ALA A 6 23.37 -52.92 -66.23
CA ALA A 6 22.71 -51.95 -65.38
C ALA A 6 21.27 -51.58 -65.74
N SER A 7 20.47 -51.38 -64.68
CA SER A 7 19.23 -50.62 -64.66
C SER A 7 19.47 -49.21 -65.24
N SER A 8 18.86 -48.93 -66.40
CA SER A 8 18.87 -47.62 -67.01
C SER A 8 17.89 -46.70 -66.27
N LYS A 9 18.44 -45.77 -65.49
CA LYS A 9 17.72 -44.58 -65.00
C LYS A 9 17.09 -43.87 -66.21
N LYS A 10 15.76 -43.93 -66.33
CA LYS A 10 14.99 -43.13 -67.31
C LYS A 10 15.42 -41.67 -67.16
N LYS A 11 16.05 -41.13 -68.21
CA LYS A 11 16.35 -39.71 -68.34
C LYS A 11 15.05 -38.94 -68.09
N GLN A 12 15.04 -38.06 -67.08
CA GLN A 12 14.01 -37.04 -66.96
C GLN A 12 14.09 -36.18 -68.22
N ASN A 13 13.03 -36.19 -69.03
CA ASN A 13 12.89 -35.30 -70.18
C ASN A 13 12.99 -33.85 -69.69
N ARG A 14 14.20 -33.28 -69.77
CA ARG A 14 14.43 -31.83 -69.76
C ARG A 14 13.92 -31.31 -71.10
N GLY A 15 13.07 -30.27 -71.07
CA GLY A 15 12.51 -29.63 -72.26
C GLY A 15 11.05 -30.00 -72.56
N VAL A 16 10.14 -29.83 -71.60
CA VAL A 16 8.71 -29.77 -71.93
C VAL A 16 8.15 -28.51 -71.29
N ASP A 17 7.99 -27.46 -72.11
CA ASP A 17 7.53 -26.13 -71.67
C ASP A 17 6.09 -26.17 -71.15
N PHE A 18 5.29 -27.14 -71.62
CA PHE A 18 3.92 -27.36 -71.18
C PHE A 18 3.69 -28.76 -70.64
N LYS A 19 3.77 -28.90 -69.31
CA LYS A 19 3.26 -30.10 -68.62
C LYS A 19 1.75 -30.01 -68.47
N LYS A 20 1.01 -30.99 -69.00
CA LYS A 20 -0.43 -31.15 -68.80
C LYS A 20 -0.65 -31.97 -67.53
N ILE A 21 -1.30 -31.39 -66.52
CA ILE A 21 -1.59 -32.08 -65.26
C ILE A 21 -2.61 -33.19 -65.54
N LYS A 22 -2.32 -34.43 -65.07
CA LYS A 22 -3.27 -35.54 -65.15
C LYS A 22 -4.50 -35.22 -64.30
N ARG A 23 -5.69 -35.27 -64.89
CA ARG A 23 -6.97 -35.03 -64.19
C ARG A 23 -7.12 -36.08 -63.09
N LYS A 24 -7.25 -35.63 -61.83
CA LYS A 24 -7.61 -36.50 -60.71
C LYS A 24 -9.12 -36.47 -60.57
N LEU A 25 -9.77 -37.63 -60.66
CA LEU A 25 -11.21 -37.77 -60.48
C LEU A 25 -11.61 -37.22 -59.09
N GLY A 26 -12.72 -36.48 -59.01
CA GLY A 26 -13.24 -35.90 -57.76
C GLY A 26 -12.66 -34.56 -57.29
N ARG A 27 -11.70 -33.94 -58.01
CA ARG A 27 -11.19 -32.58 -57.71
C ARG A 27 -11.70 -31.55 -58.72
N LYS A 28 -11.96 -30.31 -58.25
CA LYS A 28 -12.33 -29.20 -59.13
C LYS A 28 -11.25 -28.98 -60.19
N LEU A 29 -11.68 -28.74 -61.43
CA LEU A 29 -10.78 -28.48 -62.54
C LEU A 29 -10.00 -27.19 -62.26
N PRO A 30 -8.65 -27.18 -62.37
CA PRO A 30 -7.90 -25.95 -62.21
C PRO A 30 -8.28 -24.96 -63.31
N PRO A 31 -8.24 -23.65 -63.03
CA PRO A 31 -8.49 -22.62 -64.03
C PRO A 31 -7.53 -22.79 -65.22
N PRO A 32 -7.95 -22.37 -66.44
CA PRO A 32 -7.15 -22.55 -67.64
C PRO A 32 -5.84 -21.74 -67.54
N LYS A 33 -4.78 -22.17 -68.22
CA LYS A 33 -3.42 -21.60 -68.06
C LYS A 33 -3.30 -20.13 -68.46
N ASN A 34 -4.25 -19.63 -69.24
CA ASN A 34 -4.37 -18.22 -69.66
C ASN A 34 -5.31 -17.40 -68.75
N ALA A 35 -5.86 -17.99 -67.68
CA ALA A 35 -6.69 -17.26 -66.72
C ALA A 35 -5.81 -16.33 -65.89
N THR A 36 -6.10 -15.03 -65.98
CA THR A 36 -5.51 -14.04 -65.09
C THR A 36 -6.25 -14.07 -63.77
N ASN A 37 -5.53 -14.28 -62.66
CA ASN A 37 -6.14 -14.19 -61.34
C ASN A 37 -6.33 -12.71 -60.98
N THR A 38 -7.59 -12.28 -60.83
CA THR A 38 -7.98 -10.90 -60.47
C THR A 38 -8.16 -10.71 -58.97
N GLU A 39 -7.85 -11.72 -58.14
CA GLU A 39 -7.90 -11.61 -56.68
C GLU A 39 -6.76 -10.72 -56.16
N ILE A 40 -7.02 -9.42 -56.08
CA ILE A 40 -6.13 -8.44 -55.46
C ILE A 40 -6.50 -8.32 -53.98
N LYS A 41 -5.54 -8.61 -53.09
CA LYS A 41 -5.70 -8.37 -51.64
C LYS A 41 -4.90 -7.14 -51.25
N SER A 42 -5.58 -6.06 -50.92
CA SER A 42 -4.97 -4.87 -50.32
C SER A 42 -5.32 -4.80 -48.83
N LYS A 43 -4.39 -4.26 -48.03
CA LYS A 43 -4.62 -3.92 -46.62
C LYS A 43 -4.34 -2.43 -46.44
N ALA A 44 -5.20 -1.76 -45.67
CA ALA A 44 -4.98 -0.36 -45.31
C ALA A 44 -3.80 -0.24 -44.34
N ILE A 45 -2.99 0.81 -44.52
CA ILE A 45 -1.96 1.20 -43.56
C ILE A 45 -2.66 2.05 -42.49
N VAL A 46 -2.67 1.56 -41.25
CA VAL A 46 -3.19 2.32 -40.11
C VAL A 46 -2.01 3.02 -39.44
N LEU A 47 -1.94 4.34 -39.58
CA LEU A 47 -0.91 5.16 -38.93
C LEU A 47 -1.39 5.56 -37.54
N PRO A 48 -0.57 5.44 -36.48
CA PRO A 48 -0.93 5.92 -35.15
C PRO A 48 -1.18 7.43 -35.17
N GLU A 49 -2.28 7.86 -34.55
CA GLU A 49 -2.57 9.28 -34.38
C GLU A 49 -1.53 9.94 -33.47
N GLN A 50 -1.01 11.09 -33.89
CA GLN A 50 -0.10 11.91 -33.09
C GLN A 50 -0.91 12.99 -32.35
N SER A 51 -0.59 13.24 -31.08
CA SER A 51 -1.32 14.18 -30.18
C SER A 51 -1.51 15.60 -30.75
N VAL A 52 -0.69 16.01 -31.72
CA VAL A 52 -0.80 17.31 -32.43
C VAL A 52 -2.03 17.37 -33.35
N ALA A 53 -2.51 16.23 -33.85
CA ALA A 53 -3.66 16.12 -34.73
C ALA A 53 -4.99 15.91 -33.99
N SER A 54 -4.95 15.68 -32.67
CA SER A 54 -6.17 15.49 -31.87
C SER A 54 -6.81 16.84 -31.55
N GLU A 55 -8.07 17.04 -31.91
CA GLU A 55 -8.82 18.24 -31.53
C GLU A 55 -9.04 18.26 -30.01
N LYS A 56 -8.28 19.09 -29.29
CA LYS A 56 -8.42 19.29 -27.83
C LYS A 56 -9.43 20.39 -27.46
N LYS A 57 -10.20 20.89 -28.42
CA LYS A 57 -11.21 21.95 -28.18
C LYS A 57 -12.31 21.39 -27.28
N GLY A 58 -12.42 21.94 -26.07
CA GLY A 58 -13.43 21.56 -25.07
C GLY A 58 -12.99 20.50 -24.05
N LEU A 59 -11.78 19.95 -24.17
CA LEU A 59 -11.24 19.01 -23.16
C LEU A 59 -10.48 19.75 -22.06
N ALA A 60 -10.59 19.25 -20.83
CA ALA A 60 -9.80 19.75 -19.71
C ALA A 60 -8.30 19.45 -19.92
N VAL A 61 -7.49 20.50 -19.92
CA VAL A 61 -6.05 20.41 -20.16
C VAL A 61 -5.24 21.15 -19.11
N ASN A 62 -4.05 20.64 -18.82
CA ASN A 62 -3.11 21.31 -17.93
C ASN A 62 -2.42 22.50 -18.62
N LYS A 63 -1.50 23.19 -17.92
CA LYS A 63 -0.72 24.31 -18.49
C LYS A 63 0.12 23.94 -19.72
N LYS A 64 0.47 22.66 -19.89
CA LYS A 64 1.23 22.13 -21.04
C LYS A 64 0.32 21.59 -22.16
N GLY A 65 -1.00 21.77 -22.07
CA GLY A 65 -1.95 21.27 -23.08
C GLY A 65 -2.15 19.75 -23.07
N LEU A 66 -1.86 19.08 -21.95
CA LEU A 66 -2.03 17.64 -21.77
C LEU A 66 -3.36 17.35 -21.07
N THR A 67 -4.07 16.34 -21.58
CA THR A 67 -5.32 15.81 -21.00
C THR A 67 -5.03 14.87 -19.82
N LEU A 68 -6.06 14.56 -19.03
CA LEU A 68 -5.94 13.60 -17.93
C LEU A 68 -5.43 12.24 -18.40
N LYS A 69 -5.94 11.73 -19.53
CA LYS A 69 -5.53 10.44 -20.10
C LYS A 69 -4.05 10.41 -20.47
N GLU A 70 -3.55 11.46 -21.12
CA GLU A 70 -2.13 11.60 -21.48
C GLU A 70 -1.25 11.66 -20.23
N LEU A 71 -1.68 12.40 -19.20
CA LEU A 71 -0.95 12.49 -17.93
C LEU A 71 -0.91 11.15 -17.20
N LEU A 72 -2.04 10.44 -17.09
CA LEU A 72 -2.08 9.12 -16.49
C LEU A 72 -1.15 8.14 -17.21
N GLN A 73 -1.10 8.18 -18.55
CA GLN A 73 -0.15 7.35 -19.31
C GLN A 73 1.32 7.70 -19.02
N GLN A 74 1.64 8.99 -18.87
CA GLN A 74 3.00 9.43 -18.55
C GLN A 74 3.45 9.04 -17.14
N THR A 75 2.52 8.79 -16.20
CA THR A 75 2.87 8.30 -14.85
C THR A 75 3.50 6.90 -14.87
N SER A 76 3.27 6.09 -15.90
CA SER A 76 3.89 4.76 -16.04
C SER A 76 5.15 4.76 -16.93
N HIS A 77 5.67 5.93 -17.30
CA HIS A 77 6.82 6.04 -18.18
C HIS A 77 8.12 5.57 -17.50
N HIS A 78 9.05 4.98 -18.23
CA HIS A 78 10.33 4.47 -17.68
C HIS A 78 11.22 5.58 -17.09
N ASN A 79 11.19 6.78 -17.70
CA ASN A 79 11.95 7.95 -17.22
C ASN A 79 11.26 8.62 -16.01
N ALA A 80 12.00 8.71 -14.89
CA ALA A 80 11.53 9.30 -13.65
C ALA A 80 11.12 10.78 -13.78
N LYS A 81 11.83 11.57 -14.60
CA LYS A 81 11.50 12.98 -14.85
C LYS A 81 10.12 13.12 -15.49
N VAL A 82 9.79 12.25 -16.45
CA VAL A 82 8.49 12.24 -17.13
C VAL A 82 7.38 11.87 -16.14
N ARG A 83 7.60 10.85 -15.30
CA ARG A 83 6.63 10.48 -14.26
C ARG A 83 6.36 11.62 -13.27
N LYS A 84 7.43 12.29 -12.80
CA LYS A 84 7.31 13.45 -11.90
C LYS A 84 6.55 14.60 -12.56
N ASP A 85 6.93 14.96 -13.79
CA ASP A 85 6.27 16.04 -14.55
C ASP A 85 4.79 15.73 -14.79
N ALA A 86 4.43 14.46 -14.98
CA ALA A 86 3.05 14.02 -15.09
C ALA A 86 2.27 14.27 -13.78
N LEU A 87 2.82 13.87 -12.63
CA LEU A 87 2.19 14.10 -11.32
C LEU A 87 2.00 15.60 -11.02
N VAL A 88 2.99 16.43 -11.32
CA VAL A 88 2.89 17.89 -11.20
C VAL A 88 1.85 18.45 -12.19
N GLY A 89 1.84 17.92 -13.43
CA GLY A 89 0.86 18.28 -14.44
C GLY A 89 -0.57 17.93 -14.05
N MET A 90 -0.78 16.82 -13.32
CA MET A 90 -2.07 16.42 -12.76
C MET A 90 -2.51 17.39 -11.66
N LYS A 91 -1.59 17.82 -10.78
CA LYS A 91 -1.88 18.86 -9.79
C LYS A 91 -2.43 20.13 -10.46
N ASP A 92 -1.75 20.61 -11.50
CA ASP A 92 -2.18 21.78 -12.25
C ASP A 92 -3.53 21.58 -12.95
N LEU A 93 -3.80 20.38 -13.47
CA LEU A 93 -5.06 20.05 -14.13
C LEU A 93 -6.23 20.12 -13.14
N PHE A 94 -6.11 19.45 -11.99
CA PHE A 94 -7.19 19.38 -11.00
C PHE A 94 -7.47 20.72 -10.32
N LEU A 95 -6.46 21.59 -10.20
CA LEU A 95 -6.66 22.96 -9.73
C LEU A 95 -7.48 23.81 -10.71
N LYS A 96 -7.34 23.57 -12.02
CA LYS A 96 -8.11 24.28 -13.05
C LYS A 96 -9.48 23.67 -13.30
N HIS A 97 -9.56 22.35 -13.24
CA HIS A 97 -10.75 21.56 -13.57
C HIS A 97 -11.02 20.53 -12.46
N PRO A 98 -11.56 20.97 -11.30
CA PRO A 98 -11.83 20.08 -10.18
C PRO A 98 -12.89 19.01 -10.49
N GLU A 99 -13.79 19.27 -11.44
CA GLU A 99 -14.83 18.31 -11.86
C GLU A 99 -14.23 17.05 -12.51
N GLU A 100 -13.10 17.16 -13.21
CA GLU A 100 -12.39 16.01 -13.79
C GLU A 100 -11.94 15.01 -12.72
N LEU A 101 -11.51 15.52 -11.56
CA LEU A 101 -11.11 14.68 -10.44
C LEU A 101 -12.30 13.88 -9.90
N LYS A 102 -13.48 14.51 -9.78
CA LYS A 102 -14.69 13.85 -9.29
C LYS A 102 -15.18 12.79 -10.28
N LEU A 103 -15.22 13.11 -11.56
CA LEU A 103 -15.68 12.21 -12.63
C LEU A 103 -14.78 10.97 -12.78
N HIS A 104 -13.47 11.13 -12.61
CA HIS A 104 -12.49 10.08 -12.89
C HIS A 104 -11.74 9.56 -11.65
N ARG A 105 -12.25 9.80 -10.43
CA ARG A 105 -11.56 9.49 -9.17
C ARG A 105 -11.03 8.05 -9.08
N TYR A 106 -11.82 7.06 -9.48
CA TYR A 106 -11.43 5.66 -9.40
C TYR A 106 -10.30 5.33 -10.38
N ALA A 107 -10.41 5.77 -11.63
CA ALA A 107 -9.37 5.56 -12.64
C ALA A 107 -8.05 6.27 -12.27
N ILE A 108 -8.14 7.45 -11.65
CA ILE A 108 -6.98 8.18 -11.15
C ILE A 108 -6.28 7.38 -10.04
N ILE A 109 -7.01 6.96 -9.01
CA ILE A 109 -6.44 6.19 -7.89
C ILE A 109 -5.91 4.83 -8.37
N GLU A 110 -6.63 4.16 -9.27
CA GLU A 110 -6.24 2.87 -9.83
C GLU A 110 -4.87 2.91 -10.52
N LYS A 111 -4.56 4.03 -11.18
CA LYS A 111 -3.26 4.24 -11.83
C LYS A 111 -2.20 4.76 -10.87
N LEU A 112 -2.56 5.73 -10.03
CA LEU A 112 -1.60 6.36 -9.12
C LEU A 112 -1.12 5.45 -7.99
N ARG A 113 -1.93 4.48 -7.55
CA ARG A 113 -1.54 3.51 -6.52
C ARG A 113 -0.29 2.70 -6.89
N GLU A 114 -0.05 2.47 -8.18
CA GLU A 114 1.16 1.78 -8.65
C GLU A 114 2.44 2.58 -8.34
N ARG A 115 2.34 3.90 -8.14
CA ARG A 115 3.47 4.78 -7.85
C ARG A 115 3.81 4.87 -6.35
N ILE A 116 3.06 4.20 -5.48
CA ILE A 116 3.36 4.11 -4.04
C ILE A 116 4.71 3.43 -3.81
N SER A 117 5.00 2.39 -4.59
CA SER A 117 6.25 1.62 -4.56
C SER A 117 7.25 2.05 -5.65
N ASP A 118 7.17 3.29 -6.16
CA ASP A 118 8.14 3.76 -7.17
C ASP A 118 9.56 3.77 -6.59
N GLU A 119 10.57 3.37 -7.36
CA GLU A 119 11.98 3.35 -6.92
C GLU A 119 12.50 4.74 -6.56
N ASP A 120 12.05 5.77 -7.29
CA ASP A 120 12.51 7.14 -7.09
C ASP A 120 11.79 7.82 -5.92
N LYS A 121 12.57 8.28 -4.93
CA LYS A 121 12.07 8.98 -3.74
C LYS A 121 11.27 10.23 -4.09
N ILE A 122 11.71 11.00 -5.08
CA ILE A 122 11.06 12.27 -5.48
C ILE A 122 9.67 11.99 -6.04
N ILE A 123 9.49 10.89 -6.76
CA ILE A 123 8.19 10.49 -7.30
C ILE A 123 7.25 10.11 -6.16
N ARG A 124 7.70 9.30 -5.21
CA ARG A 124 6.91 8.94 -4.03
C ARG A 124 6.50 10.17 -3.22
N ASP A 125 7.45 11.09 -2.98
CA ASP A 125 7.18 12.37 -2.29
C ASP A 125 6.17 13.24 -3.07
N THR A 126 6.30 13.32 -4.40
CA THR A 126 5.39 14.10 -5.25
C THR A 126 3.98 13.51 -5.26
N LEU A 127 3.88 12.18 -5.33
CA LEU A 127 2.60 11.46 -5.22
C LEU A 127 1.95 11.69 -3.86
N PHE A 128 2.72 11.57 -2.78
CA PHE A 128 2.23 11.82 -1.43
C PHE A 128 1.62 13.21 -1.30
N GLN A 129 2.32 14.24 -1.80
CA GLN A 129 1.81 15.60 -1.76
C GLN A 129 0.58 15.79 -2.65
N LEU A 130 0.52 15.17 -3.82
CA LEU A 130 -0.65 15.21 -4.70
C LEU A 130 -1.88 14.58 -4.03
N LEU A 131 -1.71 13.42 -3.40
CA LEU A 131 -2.78 12.74 -2.68
C LEU A 131 -3.27 13.58 -1.49
N LYS A 132 -2.34 14.07 -0.66
CA LYS A 132 -2.64 14.86 0.54
C LYS A 132 -3.32 16.19 0.24
N SER A 133 -2.82 16.93 -0.76
CA SER A 133 -3.25 18.32 -0.97
C SER A 133 -4.45 18.48 -1.90
N ILE A 134 -4.66 17.54 -2.83
CA ILE A 134 -5.66 17.71 -3.90
C ILE A 134 -6.62 16.52 -3.96
N ILE A 135 -6.10 15.30 -4.16
CA ILE A 135 -6.94 14.15 -4.51
C ILE A 135 -7.86 13.76 -3.34
N LEU A 136 -7.30 13.49 -2.15
CA LEU A 136 -8.10 13.03 -1.02
C LEU A 136 -9.07 14.12 -0.50
N PRO A 137 -8.67 15.41 -0.39
CA PRO A 137 -9.61 16.48 -0.09
C PRO A 137 -10.72 16.67 -1.14
N GLY A 138 -10.44 16.37 -2.41
CA GLY A 138 -11.41 16.46 -3.52
C GLY A 138 -12.41 15.30 -3.58
N CYS A 139 -12.21 14.23 -2.81
CA CYS A 139 -12.99 12.99 -2.83
C CYS A 139 -13.87 12.80 -1.57
N LYS A 140 -14.29 13.87 -0.89
CA LYS A 140 -15.04 13.85 0.40
C LYS A 140 -16.50 13.33 0.35
N GLU A 141 -16.85 12.45 -0.59
CA GLU A 141 -18.23 11.93 -0.74
C GLU A 141 -18.43 10.58 -0.01
N ASP A 142 -19.69 10.16 0.14
CA ASP A 142 -20.18 8.99 0.91
C ASP A 142 -19.50 7.62 0.60
N TYR A 143 -18.62 7.53 -0.40
CA TYR A 143 -18.01 6.27 -0.89
C TYR A 143 -16.47 6.24 -0.77
N GLN A 144 -15.93 6.71 0.35
CA GLN A 144 -14.47 6.70 0.60
C GLN A 144 -13.89 5.28 0.75
N GLY A 145 -14.65 4.36 1.35
CA GLY A 145 -14.21 2.97 1.61
C GLY A 145 -13.63 2.26 0.37
N PRO A 146 -14.40 2.11 -0.74
CA PRO A 146 -13.90 1.45 -1.95
C PRO A 146 -12.64 2.11 -2.54
N LEU A 147 -12.54 3.44 -2.48
CA LEU A 147 -11.37 4.16 -2.98
C LEU A 147 -10.12 3.84 -2.15
N ILE A 148 -10.26 3.84 -0.82
CA ILE A 148 -9.16 3.49 0.09
C ILE A 148 -8.76 2.02 -0.07
N SER A 149 -9.72 1.10 -0.20
CA SER A 149 -9.44 -0.33 -0.43
C SER A 149 -8.58 -0.58 -1.67
N LEU A 150 -8.77 0.20 -2.75
CA LEU A 150 -7.93 0.11 -3.95
C LEU A 150 -6.47 0.46 -3.68
N MET A 151 -6.19 1.38 -2.74
CA MET A 151 -4.85 1.80 -2.36
C MET A 151 -4.21 0.83 -1.36
N MET A 152 -5.00 0.26 -0.44
CA MET A 152 -4.49 -0.55 0.66
C MET A 152 -3.66 -1.75 0.20
N ALA A 153 -4.05 -2.44 -0.88
CA ALA A 153 -3.27 -3.55 -1.43
C ALA A 153 -1.84 -3.14 -1.83
N TYR A 154 -1.68 -1.95 -2.41
CA TYR A 154 -0.38 -1.41 -2.81
C TYR A 154 0.41 -0.88 -1.62
N ILE A 155 -0.28 -0.30 -0.63
CA ILE A 155 0.33 0.12 0.64
C ILE A 155 0.91 -1.09 1.37
N PHE A 156 0.16 -2.19 1.50
CA PHE A 156 0.66 -3.42 2.13
C PHE A 156 1.85 -4.01 1.39
N ASN A 157 1.79 -4.06 0.06
CA ASN A 157 2.93 -4.49 -0.76
C ASN A 157 4.17 -3.57 -0.57
N ALA A 158 3.95 -2.27 -0.38
CA ALA A 158 5.04 -1.32 -0.12
C ALA A 158 5.60 -1.43 1.31
N MET A 159 4.78 -1.78 2.31
CA MET A 159 5.21 -1.99 3.70
C MET A 159 6.17 -3.17 3.86
N THR A 160 6.05 -4.18 2.99
CA THR A 160 6.92 -5.36 2.96
C THR A 160 8.04 -5.28 1.90
N HIS A 161 8.20 -4.12 1.25
CA HIS A 161 9.20 -3.92 0.20
C HIS A 161 10.64 -4.08 0.70
N LEU A 162 11.55 -4.55 -0.16
CA LEU A 162 12.96 -4.74 0.21
C LEU A 162 13.66 -3.43 0.61
N ALA A 163 13.39 -2.35 -0.14
CA ALA A 163 13.96 -1.03 0.15
C ALA A 163 13.26 -0.35 1.34
N ILE A 164 14.03 -0.06 2.40
CA ILE A 164 13.54 0.57 3.63
C ILE A 164 12.87 1.93 3.36
N ASP A 165 13.41 2.73 2.44
CA ASP A 165 12.82 4.04 2.09
C ASP A 165 11.44 3.94 1.44
N VAL A 166 11.14 2.81 0.79
CA VAL A 166 9.80 2.53 0.26
C VAL A 166 8.87 2.12 1.41
N ARG A 167 9.34 1.25 2.32
CA ARG A 167 8.58 0.82 3.50
C ARG A 167 8.16 2.02 4.37
N VAL A 168 9.11 2.88 4.74
CA VAL A 168 8.84 4.07 5.57
C VAL A 168 7.83 5.00 4.89
N MET A 169 7.92 5.14 3.56
CA MET A 169 6.96 5.93 2.80
C MET A 169 5.57 5.28 2.77
N ALA A 170 5.49 3.95 2.71
CA ALA A 170 4.23 3.22 2.78
C ALA A 170 3.48 3.50 4.09
N PHE A 171 4.19 3.57 5.22
CA PHE A 171 3.60 3.98 6.50
C PHE A 171 3.08 5.42 6.47
N LYS A 172 3.75 6.35 5.78
CA LYS A 172 3.20 7.70 5.57
C LYS A 172 1.93 7.68 4.71
N PHE A 173 1.91 6.91 3.62
CA PHE A 173 0.70 6.76 2.79
C PHE A 173 -0.46 6.16 3.58
N PHE A 174 -0.18 5.16 4.42
CA PHE A 174 -1.17 4.58 5.32
C PHE A 174 -1.69 5.60 6.33
N ASP A 175 -0.81 6.32 7.02
CA ASP A 175 -1.19 7.38 7.96
C ASP A 175 -2.08 8.43 7.27
N LEU A 176 -1.76 8.80 6.03
CA LEU A 176 -2.60 9.66 5.21
C LEU A 176 -3.99 9.05 4.96
N THR A 177 -4.09 7.76 4.61
CA THR A 177 -5.40 7.09 4.45
C THR A 177 -6.21 7.08 5.74
N VAL A 178 -5.57 6.87 6.89
CA VAL A 178 -6.22 6.88 8.21
C VAL A 178 -6.72 8.29 8.57
N GLN A 179 -5.93 9.34 8.29
CA GLN A 179 -6.37 10.73 8.49
C GLN A 179 -7.61 11.09 7.66
N HIS A 180 -7.73 10.52 6.46
CA HIS A 180 -8.86 10.80 5.56
C HIS A 180 -10.07 9.88 5.77
N TYR A 181 -9.85 8.64 6.18
CA TYR A 181 -10.86 7.63 6.45
C TYR A 181 -10.44 6.80 7.68
N PRO A 182 -10.71 7.27 8.91
CA PRO A 182 -10.30 6.61 10.16
C PRO A 182 -10.69 5.13 10.29
N PRO A 183 -11.88 4.67 9.79
CA PRO A 183 -12.25 3.26 9.84
C PRO A 183 -11.26 2.30 9.14
N THR A 184 -10.37 2.82 8.26
CA THR A 184 -9.31 2.02 7.63
C THR A 184 -8.49 1.24 8.65
N PHE A 185 -8.16 1.85 9.79
CA PHE A 185 -7.33 1.17 10.79
C PHE A 185 -8.06 -0.06 11.36
N SER A 186 -9.31 0.11 11.79
CA SER A 186 -10.14 -0.97 12.33
C SER A 186 -10.29 -2.13 11.33
N LEU A 187 -10.59 -1.81 10.07
CA LEU A 187 -10.78 -2.79 8.98
C LEU A 187 -9.54 -3.65 8.68
N TYR A 188 -8.35 -3.16 8.98
CA TYR A 188 -7.10 -3.86 8.67
C TYR A 188 -6.18 -4.02 9.89
N THR A 189 -6.74 -3.98 11.09
CA THR A 189 -5.99 -3.91 12.36
C THR A 189 -4.89 -4.96 12.44
N GLU A 190 -5.22 -6.23 12.22
CA GLU A 190 -4.27 -7.34 12.30
C GLU A 190 -3.06 -7.13 11.38
N LYS A 191 -3.31 -6.90 10.09
CA LYS A 191 -2.26 -6.74 9.08
C LYS A 191 -1.42 -5.49 9.34
N ILE A 192 -2.03 -4.41 9.77
CA ILE A 192 -1.33 -3.16 10.07
C ILE A 192 -0.42 -3.33 11.28
N LEU A 193 -0.93 -3.90 12.37
CA LEU A 193 -0.13 -4.15 13.56
C LEU A 193 1.03 -5.12 13.28
N GLN A 194 0.81 -6.17 12.48
CA GLN A 194 1.90 -7.06 12.04
C GLN A 194 2.98 -6.28 11.25
N ASN A 195 2.58 -5.41 10.32
CA ASN A 195 3.56 -4.64 9.54
C ASN A 195 4.35 -3.66 10.44
N TYR A 196 3.71 -3.05 11.44
CA TYR A 196 4.39 -2.23 12.44
C TYR A 196 5.35 -3.06 13.31
N GLU A 197 4.94 -4.26 13.72
CA GLU A 197 5.80 -5.20 14.43
C GLU A 197 7.05 -5.53 13.60
N ASP A 198 6.88 -5.92 12.34
CA ASP A 198 7.96 -6.33 11.44
C ASP A 198 8.98 -5.22 11.13
N ILE A 199 8.51 -3.96 11.06
CA ILE A 199 9.42 -2.82 10.84
C ILE A 199 10.13 -2.42 12.14
N LEU A 200 9.45 -2.47 13.29
CA LEU A 200 9.99 -2.08 14.59
C LEU A 200 10.89 -3.15 15.21
N GLN A 201 10.68 -4.44 14.93
CA GLN A 201 11.57 -5.50 15.38
C GLN A 201 12.99 -5.34 14.82
N LYS A 202 13.12 -4.61 13.70
CA LYS A 202 14.40 -4.24 13.08
C LYS A 202 14.87 -2.84 13.49
N SER A 203 14.36 -2.30 14.61
CA SER A 203 14.64 -0.97 15.18
C SER A 203 16.12 -0.61 15.26
N GLN A 204 16.97 -1.58 15.57
CA GLN A 204 18.42 -1.37 15.70
C GLN A 204 19.05 -0.79 14.43
N PHE A 205 18.53 -1.13 13.24
CA PHE A 205 18.97 -0.54 11.97
C PHE A 205 18.54 0.92 11.80
N TYR A 206 17.44 1.32 12.44
CA TYR A 206 16.89 2.67 12.34
C TYR A 206 17.51 3.66 13.33
N LEU A 207 18.29 3.20 14.32
CA LEU A 207 19.03 4.11 15.21
C LEU A 207 20.05 4.99 14.47
N GLN A 208 20.50 4.57 13.28
CA GLN A 208 21.34 5.36 12.38
C GLN A 208 20.56 6.47 11.66
N ASP A 209 19.26 6.27 11.41
CA ASP A 209 18.35 7.20 10.72
C ASP A 209 17.09 7.40 11.57
N LYS A 210 17.27 8.14 12.66
CA LYS A 210 16.24 8.39 13.69
C LYS A 210 14.99 9.07 13.13
N GLY A 211 15.12 9.84 12.05
CA GLY A 211 14.00 10.46 11.36
C GLY A 211 13.03 9.45 10.74
N LYS A 212 13.54 8.32 10.23
CA LYS A 212 12.71 7.22 9.71
C LYS A 212 11.97 6.50 10.84
N LEU A 213 12.68 6.20 11.93
CA LEU A 213 12.06 5.58 13.10
C LEU A 213 10.95 6.46 13.67
N LYS A 214 11.23 7.75 13.85
CA LYS A 214 10.26 8.75 14.30
C LYS A 214 9.02 8.74 13.40
N THR A 215 9.20 8.77 12.08
CA THR A 215 8.08 8.74 11.14
C THR A 215 7.17 7.52 11.39
N VAL A 216 7.75 6.33 11.49
CA VAL A 216 7.00 5.09 11.71
C VAL A 216 6.28 5.12 13.06
N LEU A 217 6.97 5.53 14.12
CA LEU A 217 6.42 5.62 15.46
C LEU A 217 5.28 6.65 15.55
N THR A 218 5.39 7.79 14.88
CA THR A 218 4.32 8.80 14.85
C THR A 218 3.07 8.30 14.14
N GLY A 219 3.22 7.52 13.06
CA GLY A 219 2.08 6.88 12.39
C GLY A 219 1.42 5.81 13.26
N LEU A 220 2.22 4.99 13.95
CA LEU A 220 1.72 4.00 14.90
C LEU A 220 0.95 4.68 16.05
N LEU A 221 1.55 5.71 16.64
CA LEU A 221 0.95 6.49 17.73
C LEU A 221 -0.42 7.06 17.31
N HIS A 222 -0.51 7.63 16.10
CA HIS A 222 -1.78 8.10 15.57
C HIS A 222 -2.81 6.97 15.47
N CYS A 223 -2.44 5.80 14.94
CA CYS A 223 -3.35 4.65 14.85
C CYS A 223 -3.83 4.19 16.23
N LEU A 224 -2.92 4.07 17.21
CA LEU A 224 -3.25 3.65 18.57
C LEU A 224 -4.13 4.69 19.30
N SER A 225 -3.98 5.98 18.97
CA SER A 225 -4.84 7.04 19.53
C SER A 225 -6.29 6.98 19.04
N LEU A 226 -6.56 6.29 17.93
CA LEU A 226 -7.91 6.06 17.42
C LEU A 226 -8.62 4.88 18.09
N LEU A 227 -7.88 4.07 18.86
CA LEU A 227 -8.49 2.99 19.63
C LEU A 227 -9.41 3.60 20.71
N PRO A 228 -10.59 3.00 20.95
CA PRO A 228 -11.50 3.49 21.97
C PRO A 228 -10.81 3.39 23.35
N SER A 229 -10.51 4.54 23.94
CA SER A 229 -10.04 4.68 25.32
C SER A 229 -11.05 5.54 26.06
N ASP A 230 -11.29 5.22 27.34
CA ASP A 230 -12.34 5.72 28.23
C ASP A 230 -12.37 7.26 28.42
N LYS A 231 -12.63 8.00 27.34
CA LYS A 231 -12.97 9.42 27.38
C LYS A 231 -14.48 9.52 27.28
N GLY A 232 -15.13 9.29 28.41
CA GLY A 232 -16.48 9.79 28.70
C GLY A 232 -17.55 9.35 27.71
N ARG A 233 -17.88 8.06 27.69
CA ARG A 233 -19.10 7.59 27.04
C ARG A 233 -20.28 7.91 27.96
N GLY A 234 -20.89 9.08 27.78
CA GLY A 234 -22.27 9.29 28.23
C GLY A 234 -23.20 8.25 27.57
N PRO A 235 -24.39 7.97 28.12
CA PRO A 235 -25.26 6.90 27.63
C PRO A 235 -25.55 7.11 26.14
N LEU A 236 -25.12 6.16 25.33
CA LEU A 236 -25.27 6.18 23.88
C LEU A 236 -26.77 6.19 23.54
N GLU A 237 -27.28 7.35 23.11
CA GLU A 237 -28.53 7.40 22.36
C GLU A 237 -28.33 6.56 21.09
N LYS A 238 -29.03 5.42 21.05
CA LYS A 238 -29.24 4.62 19.86
C LYS A 238 -30.06 5.43 18.85
N ASN A 239 -29.44 6.29 18.05
CA ASN A 239 -30.09 6.90 16.90
C ASN A 239 -29.08 7.19 15.79
N VAL A 240 -28.85 6.21 14.91
CA VAL A 240 -28.50 6.48 13.51
C VAL A 240 -29.48 5.69 12.65
N PRO A 241 -30.21 6.34 11.72
CA PRO A 241 -31.26 5.70 10.94
C PRO A 241 -30.64 4.77 9.89
N SER A 242 -31.22 3.58 9.78
CA SER A 242 -31.00 2.59 8.75
C SER A 242 -31.20 3.21 7.37
N ARG A 243 -30.12 3.64 6.71
CA ARG A 243 -30.19 4.07 5.31
C ARG A 243 -30.07 2.83 4.44
N GLY A 244 -31.22 2.39 3.94
CA GLY A 244 -31.34 1.25 3.04
C GLY A 244 -30.42 1.39 1.82
N VAL A 245 -29.61 0.35 1.63
CA VAL A 245 -29.08 -0.04 0.33
C VAL A 245 -29.40 -1.52 0.20
N LEU A 246 -30.20 -1.82 -0.83
CA LEU A 246 -30.71 -3.14 -1.13
C LEU A 246 -29.59 -4.09 -1.61
N HIS A 247 -29.67 -5.32 -1.10
CA HIS A 247 -29.06 -6.58 -1.52
C HIS A 247 -27.60 -6.91 -1.10
N ALA A 248 -27.55 -7.74 -0.05
CA ALA A 248 -26.76 -8.97 0.10
C ALA A 248 -25.29 -8.87 0.54
N TYR A 249 -25.09 -8.60 1.83
CA TYR A 249 -24.28 -9.45 2.74
C TYR A 249 -24.60 -8.98 4.17
N GLU A 250 -25.27 -9.80 4.99
CA GLU A 250 -25.19 -9.60 6.45
C GLU A 250 -23.80 -10.08 6.86
N PRO A 251 -22.93 -9.23 7.45
CA PRO A 251 -21.73 -9.75 8.09
C PRO A 251 -22.19 -10.59 9.28
N ASP A 252 -21.87 -11.89 9.26
CA ASP A 252 -22.09 -12.75 10.41
C ASP A 252 -21.40 -12.13 11.64
N VAL A 253 -22.17 -11.89 12.70
CA VAL A 253 -21.75 -11.32 14.00
C VAL A 253 -20.57 -12.09 14.64
N SER A 254 -20.30 -13.31 14.19
CA SER A 254 -19.14 -14.14 14.58
C SER A 254 -17.81 -13.73 13.93
N THR A 255 -17.83 -13.03 12.79
CA THR A 255 -16.61 -12.61 12.08
C THR A 255 -16.03 -11.33 12.68
N GLU A 256 -16.89 -10.37 13.05
CA GLU A 256 -16.46 -9.10 13.66
C GLU A 256 -15.80 -9.31 15.04
N SER A 257 -16.32 -10.25 15.84
CA SER A 257 -15.75 -10.61 17.15
C SER A 257 -14.40 -11.35 17.02
N ALA A 258 -14.25 -12.19 16.00
CA ALA A 258 -13.00 -12.90 15.72
C ALA A 258 -11.89 -11.96 15.21
N GLU A 259 -12.20 -11.06 14.27
CA GLU A 259 -11.25 -10.05 13.76
C GLU A 259 -10.80 -9.10 14.87
N PHE A 260 -11.71 -8.72 15.77
CA PHE A 260 -11.42 -7.91 16.93
C PHE A 260 -10.48 -8.62 17.92
N TYR A 261 -10.75 -9.88 18.28
CA TYR A 261 -9.88 -10.67 19.16
C TYR A 261 -8.46 -10.85 18.58
N VAL A 262 -8.37 -11.08 17.28
CA VAL A 262 -7.09 -11.18 16.56
C VAL A 262 -6.33 -9.86 16.60
N GLY A 263 -7.03 -8.73 16.43
CA GLY A 263 -6.44 -7.39 16.61
C GLY A 263 -5.87 -7.16 18.01
N ILE A 264 -6.58 -7.58 19.06
CA ILE A 264 -6.12 -7.48 20.44
C ILE A 264 -4.86 -8.33 20.66
N LYS A 265 -4.84 -9.56 20.14
CA LYS A 265 -3.66 -10.44 20.22
C LYS A 265 -2.44 -9.81 19.55
N LYS A 266 -2.59 -9.21 18.36
CA LYS A 266 -1.50 -8.51 17.68
C LYS A 266 -1.02 -7.28 18.43
N LEU A 267 -1.94 -6.52 19.02
CA LEU A 267 -1.56 -5.37 19.85
C LEU A 267 -0.77 -5.81 21.08
N ARG A 268 -1.16 -6.92 21.70
CA ARG A 268 -0.42 -7.56 22.79
C ARG A 268 0.99 -7.96 22.35
N ASP A 269 1.14 -8.58 21.18
CA ASP A 269 2.44 -9.01 20.66
C ASP A 269 3.35 -7.81 20.31
N LEU A 270 2.77 -6.65 19.96
CA LEU A 270 3.49 -5.41 19.67
C LEU A 270 4.12 -4.75 20.91
N VAL A 271 3.51 -4.89 22.10
CA VAL A 271 4.00 -4.23 23.33
C VAL A 271 5.45 -4.63 23.68
N PRO A 272 5.83 -5.92 23.73
CA PRO A 272 7.23 -6.32 23.92
C PRO A 272 8.19 -5.75 22.88
N VAL A 273 7.76 -5.64 21.61
CA VAL A 273 8.58 -5.06 20.54
C VAL A 273 8.85 -3.58 20.79
N LEU A 274 7.84 -2.82 21.23
CA LEU A 274 8.00 -1.43 21.62
C LEU A 274 8.93 -1.28 22.84
N VAL A 275 8.82 -2.16 23.84
CA VAL A 275 9.73 -2.16 25.00
C VAL A 275 11.18 -2.43 24.57
N ASN A 276 11.42 -3.41 23.71
CA ASN A 276 12.76 -3.68 23.18
C ASN A 276 13.29 -2.49 22.36
N CYS A 277 12.43 -1.88 21.54
CA CYS A 277 12.75 -0.69 20.75
C CYS A 277 13.12 0.51 21.64
N PHE A 278 12.53 0.64 22.83
CA PHE A 278 12.96 1.61 23.85
C PHE A 278 14.32 1.25 24.45
N GLN A 279 14.55 -0.04 24.76
CA GLN A 279 15.81 -0.52 25.33
C GLN A 279 17.00 -0.34 24.39
N ASP A 280 16.77 -0.37 23.07
CA ASP A 280 17.77 -0.08 22.05
C ASP A 280 18.39 1.35 22.18
N PHE A 281 17.71 2.29 22.84
CA PHE A 281 18.24 3.62 23.14
C PHE A 281 19.14 3.67 24.39
N ILE A 282 19.13 2.65 25.26
CA ILE A 282 19.90 2.62 26.51
C ILE A 282 21.42 2.79 26.28
N PRO A 283 22.06 2.07 25.34
CA PRO A 283 23.48 2.26 25.07
C PRO A 283 23.80 3.68 24.58
N LEU A 284 22.87 4.31 23.86
CA LEU A 284 23.03 5.69 23.38
C LEU A 284 22.99 6.69 24.54
N ILE A 285 22.08 6.49 25.49
CA ILE A 285 21.96 7.33 26.70
C ILE A 285 23.23 7.26 27.56
N HIS A 286 23.84 6.08 27.68
CA HIS A 286 25.05 5.92 28.49
C HIS A 286 26.34 6.37 27.80
N SER A 287 26.36 6.39 26.46
CA SER A 287 27.56 6.78 25.68
C SER A 287 27.61 8.27 25.35
N THR A 288 26.49 9.00 25.41
CA THR A 288 26.42 10.42 25.07
C THR A 288 25.84 11.26 26.21
N PRO A 289 26.52 12.33 26.66
CA PRO A 289 26.04 13.14 27.78
C PRO A 289 24.79 13.97 27.45
N LEU A 290 24.46 14.12 26.17
CA LEU A 290 23.26 14.82 25.68
C LEU A 290 22.61 14.02 24.57
N LEU A 291 21.37 13.58 24.79
CA LEU A 291 20.55 12.96 23.74
C LEU A 291 20.16 13.99 22.68
N ASP A 292 20.23 13.62 21.41
CA ASP A 292 19.68 14.45 20.35
C ASP A 292 18.14 14.48 20.39
N GLY A 293 17.54 15.58 19.93
CA GLY A 293 16.09 15.77 19.96
C GLY A 293 15.30 14.69 19.22
N GLN A 294 15.86 14.08 18.16
CA GLN A 294 15.16 13.02 17.42
C GLN A 294 15.11 11.71 18.23
N SER A 295 16.19 11.35 18.93
CA SER A 295 16.16 10.23 19.88
C SER A 295 15.11 10.43 20.97
N PHE A 296 15.04 11.64 21.53
CA PHE A 296 14.06 11.96 22.56
C PHE A 296 12.62 11.87 22.05
N ASP A 297 12.34 12.41 20.85
CA ASP A 297 11.04 12.30 20.20
C ASP A 297 10.64 10.84 19.94
N CYS A 298 11.58 9.99 19.51
CA CYS A 298 11.37 8.57 19.33
C CYS A 298 11.01 7.88 20.65
N MET A 299 11.79 8.13 21.71
CA MET A 299 11.54 7.57 23.03
C MET A 299 10.16 7.97 23.58
N ILE A 300 9.78 9.24 23.45
CA ILE A 300 8.44 9.71 23.83
C ILE A 300 7.37 8.98 23.03
N SER A 301 7.53 8.89 21.71
CA SER A 301 6.55 8.24 20.83
C SER A 301 6.38 6.76 21.18
N ILE A 302 7.46 6.07 21.54
CA ILE A 302 7.43 4.68 22.02
C ILE A 302 6.65 4.58 23.33
N LEU A 303 6.99 5.40 24.33
CA LEU A 303 6.32 5.37 25.64
C LEU A 303 4.83 5.68 25.52
N GLN A 304 4.45 6.66 24.69
CA GLN A 304 3.05 6.98 24.42
C GLN A 304 2.34 5.84 23.68
N SER A 305 3.00 5.18 22.73
CA SER A 305 2.43 4.02 22.02
C SER A 305 2.18 2.86 23.00
N ILE A 306 3.11 2.62 23.93
CA ILE A 306 2.94 1.64 25.01
C ILE A 306 1.76 2.03 25.91
N ASP A 307 1.66 3.29 26.33
CA ASP A 307 0.57 3.78 27.17
C ASP A 307 -0.80 3.59 26.50
N PHE A 308 -0.96 4.01 25.23
CA PHE A 308 -2.20 3.79 24.49
C PHE A 308 -2.54 2.30 24.33
N ALA A 309 -1.56 1.47 23.99
CA ALA A 309 -1.77 0.03 23.85
C ALA A 309 -2.23 -0.60 25.17
N ILE A 310 -1.56 -0.28 26.28
CA ILE A 310 -1.93 -0.81 27.61
C ILE A 310 -3.30 -0.32 28.05
N ARG A 311 -3.60 0.98 27.87
CA ARG A 311 -4.92 1.53 28.22
C ARG A 311 -6.05 0.83 27.48
N PHE A 312 -5.87 0.59 26.18
CA PHE A 312 -6.84 -0.13 25.38
C PHE A 312 -6.99 -1.58 25.86
N LEU A 313 -5.89 -2.29 26.10
CA LEU A 313 -5.93 -3.67 26.63
C LEU A 313 -6.63 -3.75 27.99
N VAL A 314 -6.36 -2.81 28.90
CA VAL A 314 -7.01 -2.76 30.23
C VAL A 314 -8.49 -2.44 30.10
N HIS A 315 -8.87 -1.49 29.23
CA HIS A 315 -10.26 -1.17 28.95
C HIS A 315 -11.04 -2.41 28.45
N GLU A 316 -10.41 -3.18 27.57
CA GLU A 316 -11.03 -4.36 26.99
C GLU A 316 -11.19 -5.51 28.01
N ILE A 317 -10.19 -5.71 28.88
CA ILE A 317 -10.30 -6.64 30.01
C ILE A 317 -11.49 -6.26 30.90
N TYR A 318 -11.66 -4.97 31.20
CA TYR A 318 -12.76 -4.50 32.03
C TYR A 318 -14.13 -4.74 31.38
N ASN A 319 -14.29 -4.42 30.08
CA ASN A 319 -15.53 -4.67 29.35
C ASN A 319 -15.88 -6.16 29.29
N THR A 320 -14.90 -7.02 28.99
CA THR A 320 -15.09 -8.49 28.95
C THR A 320 -15.52 -9.05 30.32
N THR A 321 -14.97 -8.50 31.41
CA THR A 321 -15.31 -8.92 32.78
C THR A 321 -16.72 -8.48 33.21
N CYS A 322 -17.21 -7.35 32.68
CA CYS A 322 -18.58 -6.89 32.93
C CYS A 322 -19.63 -7.69 32.14
N GLU A 323 -19.27 -8.26 30.99
CA GLU A 323 -20.18 -9.05 30.14
C GLU A 323 -20.19 -10.55 30.48
N SER A 324 -19.17 -11.06 31.19
CA SER A 324 -19.05 -12.48 31.57
C SER A 324 -19.00 -12.68 33.10
N ILE A 325 -20.15 -13.02 33.70
CA ILE A 325 -20.23 -13.45 35.11
C ILE A 325 -19.66 -14.87 35.32
N ASP A 326 -19.24 -15.58 34.26
CA ASP A 326 -18.67 -16.93 34.38
C ASP A 326 -17.51 -17.13 33.38
N GLY A 327 -16.27 -16.97 33.84
CA GLY A 327 -15.08 -16.96 32.96
C GLY A 327 -13.73 -16.88 33.66
N GLY A 328 -13.49 -17.71 34.68
CA GLY A 328 -12.28 -17.66 35.52
C GLY A 328 -10.93 -17.96 34.84
N ASN A 329 -10.91 -18.41 33.58
CA ASN A 329 -9.68 -18.81 32.88
C ASN A 329 -9.06 -17.73 31.97
N ASP A 330 -9.85 -16.80 31.42
CA ASP A 330 -9.30 -15.74 30.57
C ASP A 330 -8.55 -14.69 31.41
N LEU A 331 -9.05 -14.40 32.61
CA LEU A 331 -8.48 -13.41 33.53
C LEU A 331 -7.04 -13.75 33.96
N THR A 332 -6.71 -15.04 34.15
CA THR A 332 -5.35 -15.50 34.46
C THR A 332 -4.42 -15.42 33.27
N MET A 333 -4.92 -15.61 32.04
CA MET A 333 -4.14 -15.42 30.82
C MET A 333 -3.78 -13.93 30.64
N TRP A 334 -4.76 -13.02 30.75
CA TRP A 334 -4.56 -11.57 30.58
C TRP A 334 -3.61 -10.96 31.64
N ASN A 335 -3.75 -11.36 32.91
CA ASN A 335 -2.91 -10.87 34.01
C ASN A 335 -1.46 -11.33 33.94
N GLN A 336 -1.16 -12.48 33.32
CA GLN A 336 0.21 -12.96 33.19
C GLN A 336 1.09 -12.12 32.23
N ILE A 337 0.49 -11.28 31.37
CA ILE A 337 1.19 -10.58 30.26
C ILE A 337 1.36 -9.08 30.47
N LEU A 338 0.42 -8.45 31.18
CA LEU A 338 0.70 -7.23 31.99
C LEU A 338 1.79 -7.48 33.04
N SER A 339 2.30 -8.72 33.08
CA SER A 339 3.53 -9.18 33.69
C SER A 339 4.36 -8.05 34.25
N LEU A 340 4.51 -8.13 35.57
CA LEU A 340 5.51 -7.42 36.34
C LEU A 340 6.90 -7.49 35.67
N VAL A 341 7.19 -8.47 34.79
CA VAL A 341 8.45 -8.58 34.03
C VAL A 341 8.62 -7.52 32.95
N LEU A 342 7.57 -7.19 32.16
CA LEU A 342 7.66 -6.11 31.15
C LEU A 342 7.74 -4.74 31.82
N PHE A 343 6.95 -4.55 32.88
CA PHE A 343 7.05 -3.36 33.72
C PHE A 343 8.39 -3.27 34.45
N LYS A 344 8.95 -4.37 34.98
CA LYS A 344 10.31 -4.39 35.56
C LYS A 344 11.38 -4.08 34.51
N LYS A 345 11.23 -4.58 33.28
CA LYS A 345 12.13 -4.26 32.16
C LYS A 345 12.07 -2.81 31.73
N LEU A 346 10.94 -2.13 31.90
CA LEU A 346 10.78 -0.72 31.59
C LEU A 346 11.23 0.15 32.77
N LEU A 347 10.75 -0.14 33.98
CA LEU A 347 11.02 0.59 35.21
C LEU A 347 12.46 0.41 35.73
N GLY A 348 13.08 -0.74 35.50
CA GLY A 348 14.48 -0.99 35.87
C GLY A 348 15.50 -0.18 35.07
N VAL A 349 15.05 0.53 34.03
CA VAL A 349 15.87 1.43 33.21
C VAL A 349 15.81 2.87 33.74
N PHE A 350 14.88 3.17 34.66
CA PHE A 350 14.76 4.49 35.26
C PHE A 350 15.48 4.55 36.63
N PRO A 351 16.19 5.65 36.94
CA PRO A 351 16.40 6.84 36.12
C PRO A 351 17.41 6.59 34.98
N LEU A 352 17.08 7.09 33.78
CA LEU A 352 17.87 6.94 32.55
C LEU A 352 19.30 7.51 32.67
N ASN A 353 19.54 8.40 33.64
CA ASN A 353 20.83 9.00 33.89
C ASN A 353 21.15 8.99 35.40
N PRO A 354 22.04 8.09 35.88
CA PRO A 354 22.35 7.97 37.30
C PRO A 354 23.24 9.12 37.85
N VAL A 355 23.72 10.02 37.00
CA VAL A 355 24.70 11.07 37.37
C VAL A 355 24.18 12.05 38.43
N HIS A 356 22.86 12.18 38.61
CA HIS A 356 22.30 13.07 39.63
C HIS A 356 22.29 12.52 41.07
N HIS A 357 22.72 11.27 41.31
CA HIS A 357 22.79 10.73 42.68
C HIS A 357 24.08 11.07 43.45
N LEU A 358 25.01 11.84 42.87
CA LEU A 358 26.29 12.21 43.51
C LEU A 358 26.34 13.61 44.13
N LEU A 359 25.20 14.32 44.23
CA LEU A 359 25.11 15.66 44.84
C LEU A 359 24.41 15.70 46.21
N GLU A 360 24.23 14.57 46.89
CA GLU A 360 23.66 14.50 48.25
C GLU A 360 24.67 14.00 49.31
N LYS A 361 25.96 14.35 49.15
CA LYS A 361 26.98 14.15 50.20
C LYS A 361 27.89 15.36 50.41
N VAL A 362 27.31 16.56 50.46
CA VAL A 362 27.86 17.67 51.25
C VAL A 362 26.67 18.52 51.65
N TRP A 363 26.19 18.37 52.88
CA TRP A 363 25.70 19.42 53.79
C TRP A 363 25.13 18.72 55.03
N LEU A 364 25.86 18.94 56.14
CA LEU A 364 25.69 18.46 57.53
C LEU A 364 26.19 17.04 57.85
#